data_AF-A0A7J8S2E6-F1
#
_entry.id   AF-A0A7J8S2E6-F1
#
_cell.length_a   1.000
_cell.length_b   1.000
_cell.length_c   1.000
_cell.angle_alpha   90.00
_cell.angle_beta   90.00
_cell.angle_gamma   90.00
#
_symmetry.space_group_name_H-M   'P 1'
#
loop_
_entity.id
_entity.type
_entity.pdbx_description
1 polymer ?
#
loop_
_entity_poly.entity_id
_entity_poly.type
_entity_poly.pdbx_seq_one_letter_code
_entity_poly.pdbx_strand_id
1 'polypeptide(L)' 'MKEGELFRDHISQFITFLNDLKKVGVQIHGEDQAMLL' A
#
# COMPACT_ATOMS: atom_id res chain seq x y z
N MET A 1 -8.57 12.77 -23.84
CA MET A 1 -8.01 11.77 -22.91
C MET A 1 -8.46 10.41 -23.41
N LYS A 2 -7.54 9.48 -23.69
CA LYS A 2 -7.90 8.15 -24.22
C LYS A 2 -8.27 7.27 -23.03
N GLU A 3 -9.44 6.65 -23.05
CA GLU A 3 -10.01 5.89 -21.90
C GLU A 3 -9.04 4.83 -21.32
N GLY A 4 -8.15 4.26 -22.15
CA GLY A 4 -7.13 3.30 -21.70
C GLY A 4 -6.00 3.88 -20.84
N GLU A 5 -5.71 5.18 -20.92
CA GLU A 5 -4.74 5.86 -20.05
C GLU A 5 -5.32 6.06 -18.64
N LEU A 6 -6.60 6.46 -18.56
CA LEU A 6 -7.30 6.67 -17.30
C LEU A 6 -7.36 5.36 -16.46
N PHE A 7 -7.63 4.24 -17.13
CA PHE A 7 -7.70 2.93 -16.46
C PHE A 7 -6.34 2.47 -15.92
N ARG A 8 -5.26 2.75 -16.67
CA ARG A 8 -3.88 2.44 -16.23
C ARG A 8 -3.48 3.26 -15.01
N ASP A 9 -3.85 4.53 -14.98
CA ASP A 9 -3.54 5.43 -13.87
C ASP A 9 -4.28 5.00 -12.60
N HIS A 10 -5.55 4.63 -12.71
CA HIS A 10 -6.33 4.13 -11.57
C HIS A 10 -5.80 2.80 -11.01
N ILE A 11 -5.39 1.85 -11.86
CA ILE A 11 -4.76 0.61 -11.42
C ILE A 11 -3.45 0.90 -10.67
N SER A 12 -2.64 1.82 -11.19
CA SER A 12 -1.35 2.18 -10.59
C SER A 12 -1.54 2.83 -9.20
N GLN A 13 -2.54 3.70 -9.07
CA GLN A 13 -2.93 4.30 -7.79
C GLN A 13 -3.42 3.24 -6.79
N PHE A 14 -4.24 2.29 -7.25
CA PHE A 14 -4.75 1.21 -6.39
C PHE A 14 -3.63 0.28 -5.89
N ILE A 15 -2.69 -0.10 -6.77
CA ILE A 15 -1.52 -0.90 -6.38
C ILE A 15 -0.65 -0.14 -5.36
N THR A 16 -0.47 1.16 -5.56
CA THR A 16 0.28 2.01 -4.62
C THR A 16 -0.37 2.02 -3.24
N PHE A 17 -1.69 2.22 -3.20
CA PHE A 17 -2.47 2.18 -1.95
C PHE A 17 -2.33 0.84 -1.21
N LEU A 18 -2.43 -0.29 -1.91
CA LEU A 18 -2.24 -1.62 -1.31
C LEU A 18 -0.84 -1.82 -0.72
N ASN A 19 0.20 -1.32 -1.41
CA ASN A 19 1.57 -1.39 -0.92
C ASN A 19 1.78 -0.56 0.34
N ASP A 20 1.17 0.62 0.42
CA ASP A 20 1.30 1.48 1.59
C ASP A 20 0.55 0.91 2.80
N LEU A 21 -0.64 0.32 2.61
CA LEU A 21 -1.32 -0.43 3.66
C LEU A 21 -0.47 -1.59 4.20
N LYS A 22 0.21 -2.33 3.31
CA LYS A 22 1.09 -3.42 3.72
C LYS A 22 2.27 -2.92 4.57
N LYS A 23 2.88 -1.78 4.22
CA LYS A 23 3.97 -1.19 5.00
C LYS A 23 3.52 -0.79 6.40
N VAL A 24 2.34 -0.17 6.53
CA VAL A 24 1.77 0.20 7.83
C VAL A 24 1.50 -1.05 8.67
N GLY A 25 0.95 -2.11 8.09
CA GLY A 25 0.75 -3.38 8.79
C GLY A 25 2.05 -4.04 9.26
N VAL A 26 3.13 -3.94 8.46
CA VAL A 26 4.46 -4.43 8.84
C VAL A 26 5.08 -3.59 9.98
N GLN A 27 4.89 -2.28 9.99
CA GLN A 27 5.38 -1.40 11.07
C GLN A 27 4.68 -1.70 12.40
N ILE A 28 3.34 -1.81 12.41
CA ILE A 28 2.58 -2.14 13.62
C ILE A 28 3.04 -3.50 14.19
N HIS A 29 3.20 -4.51 13.34
CA HIS A 29 3.65 -5.82 13.81
C HIS A 29 5.08 -5.82 14.34
N GLY A 30 5.98 -5.01 13.76
CA GLY A 30 7.36 -4.87 14.23
C GLY A 30 7.48 -4.11 15.56
N GLU A 31 6.68 -3.06 15.75
CA GLU A 31 6.63 -2.29 16.99
C GLU A 31 6.04 -3.12 18.14
N ASP A 32 4.93 -3.83 17.89
CA ASP A 32 4.33 -4.73 18.87
C ASP A 32 5.28 -5.87 19.27
N GLN A 33 6.04 -6.40 18.31
CA GLN A 33 7.00 -7.48 18.56
C GLN A 33 8.25 -7.00 19.31
N ALA A 34 8.67 -5.74 19.10
CA ALA A 34 9.77 -5.12 19.84
C ALA A 34 9.37 -4.73 21.27
N MET A 35 8.10 -4.40 21.52
CA MET A 35 7.59 -4.06 22.85
C MET A 35 7.47 -5.27 23.79
N LEU A 36 7.43 -6.49 23.23
CA LEU A 36 7.28 -7.75 23.97
C LEU A 36 8.62 -8.43 24.36
N LEU A 37 9.77 -7.83 24.04
CA LEU A 37 11.12 -8.33 24.34
C LEU A 37 11.85 -7.42 25.33
#